data_AF-A0A4Z2J7A0-F1
#
_entry.id   AF-A0A4Z2J7A0-F1
#
_cell.length_a   1.000
_cell.length_b   1.000
_cell.length_c   1.000
_cell.angle_alpha   90.00
_cell.angle_beta   90.00
_cell.angle_gamma   90.00
#
_symmetry.space_group_name_H-M   'P 1'
#
loop_
_entity.id
_entity.type
_entity.pdbx_description
1 polymer ?
#
loop_
_entity_poly.entity_id
_entity_poly.type
_entity_poly.pdbx_seq_one_letter_code
_entity_poly.pdbx_strand_id
1 'polypeptide(L)'
;MKSKVKWMAEQLLVRLNNDFQVPAGLTLGPSAEDSDGAYSIVAVLEGYNSLICDTFNGVAQVKLDISSLTGYLDQWRQGHCSEQRPKPPVPGPMQELQRRKEFIHTVSIEALMRVKEILRLLLDNLDHLETC
;
A
#
# COMPACT_ATOMS: atom_id res chain seq x y z
N MET A 1 7.13 17.13 7.39
CA MET A 1 6.16 16.12 6.88
C MET A 1 6.77 14.73 6.76
N LYS A 2 7.92 14.60 6.07
CA LYS A 2 8.69 13.34 5.92
C LYS A 2 8.81 12.50 7.20
N SER A 3 9.15 13.10 8.34
CA SER A 3 9.28 12.38 9.63
C SER A 3 7.97 11.74 10.10
N LYS A 4 6.82 12.36 9.81
CA LYS A 4 5.50 11.82 10.16
C LYS A 4 5.12 10.65 9.26
N VAL A 5 5.31 10.81 7.94
CA VAL A 5 5.11 9.73 6.96
C VAL A 5 6.00 8.53 7.30
N LYS A 6 7.29 8.78 7.58
CA LYS A 6 8.25 7.77 8.03
C LYS A 6 7.74 7.02 9.26
N TRP A 7 7.39 7.74 10.32
CA TRP A 7 6.90 7.15 11.55
C TRP A 7 5.64 6.30 11.31
N MET A 8 4.67 6.80 10.54
CA MET A 8 3.44 6.06 10.22
C MET A 8 3.73 4.78 9.42
N ALA A 9 4.58 4.87 8.41
CA ALA A 9 4.98 3.72 7.59
C ALA A 9 5.76 2.67 8.41
N GLU A 10 6.65 3.10 9.30
CA GLU A 10 7.38 2.20 10.22
C GLU A 10 6.42 1.49 11.19
N GLN A 11 5.51 2.22 11.83
CA GLN A 11 4.53 1.63 12.75
C GLN A 11 3.62 0.62 12.04
N LEU A 12 3.15 0.96 10.84
CA LEU A 12 2.33 0.06 10.04
C LEU A 12 3.12 -1.18 9.61
N LEU A 13 4.39 -1.03 9.22
CA LEU A 13 5.24 -2.15 8.85
C LEU A 13 5.51 -3.08 10.04
N VAL A 14 5.75 -2.53 11.23
CA VAL A 14 5.90 -3.31 12.47
C VAL A 14 4.63 -4.11 12.77
N ARG A 15 3.46 -3.47 12.73
CA ARG A 15 2.17 -4.14 12.91
C ARG A 15 1.99 -5.28 11.91
N LEU A 16 2.21 -5.00 10.62
CA LEU A 16 2.07 -5.99 9.57
C LEU A 16 3.02 -7.18 9.75
N ASN A 17 4.25 -6.96 10.25
CA ASN A 17 5.21 -8.04 10.48
C ASN A 17 4.85 -8.91 11.69
N ASN A 18 4.27 -8.31 12.74
CA ASN A 18 3.87 -9.05 13.94
C ASN A 18 2.57 -9.83 13.74
N ASP A 19 1.58 -9.19 13.09
CA ASP A 19 0.22 -9.70 13.05
C ASP A 19 -0.04 -10.59 11.83
N PHE A 20 0.76 -10.44 10.75
CA PHE A 20 0.54 -11.15 9.49
C PHE A 20 1.85 -11.76 8.97
N GLN A 21 2.05 -13.05 9.21
CA GLN A 21 3.15 -13.79 8.62
C GLN A 21 2.77 -14.36 7.26
N VAL A 22 3.74 -14.44 6.34
CA VAL A 22 3.54 -15.12 5.06
C VAL A 22 3.29 -16.60 5.34
N PRO A 23 2.15 -17.17 4.91
CA PRO A 23 1.93 -18.60 5.02
C PRO A 23 3.02 -19.36 4.25
N ALA A 24 3.57 -20.41 4.86
CA ALA A 24 4.52 -21.28 4.17
C ALA A 24 3.89 -21.87 2.90
N GLY A 25 4.57 -21.74 1.75
CA GLY A 25 4.08 -22.21 0.46
C GLY A 25 3.28 -21.19 -0.34
N LEU A 26 2.99 -19.99 0.21
CA LEU A 26 2.41 -18.90 -0.57
C LEU A 26 3.48 -18.32 -1.50
N THR A 27 3.30 -18.50 -2.81
CA THR A 27 4.13 -17.82 -3.81
C THR A 27 3.42 -16.53 -4.19
N LEU A 28 3.99 -15.39 -3.81
CA LEU A 28 3.48 -14.09 -4.26
C LEU A 28 3.70 -13.99 -5.77
N GLY A 29 2.76 -13.37 -6.49
CA GLY A 29 2.98 -13.02 -7.90
C GLY A 29 4.21 -12.10 -8.07
N PRO A 30 4.55 -11.73 -9.31
CA PRO A 30 5.58 -10.70 -9.54
C PRO A 30 5.29 -9.42 -8.74
N SER A 31 6.34 -8.80 -8.21
CA SER A 31 6.25 -7.53 -7.47
C SER A 31 5.55 -6.45 -8.28
N ALA A 32 4.91 -5.50 -7.59
CA ALA A 32 4.44 -4.29 -8.23
C ALA A 32 5.61 -3.59 -8.94
N GLU A 33 5.35 -3.13 -10.16
CA GLU A 33 6.24 -2.25 -10.92
C GLU A 33 6.57 -0.99 -10.11
N ASP A 34 7.72 -0.40 -10.40
CA ASP A 34 8.30 0.74 -9.69
C ASP A 34 7.24 1.80 -9.38
N SER A 35 6.96 2.00 -8.09
CA SER A 35 6.02 3.00 -7.63
C SER A 35 6.70 4.36 -7.63
N ASP A 36 6.84 4.97 -8.80
CA ASP A 36 7.48 6.28 -8.92
C ASP A 36 6.57 7.40 -8.37
N GLY A 37 7.05 8.04 -7.31
CA GLY A 37 6.46 9.26 -6.76
C GLY A 37 5.26 9.06 -5.82
N ALA A 38 4.93 10.12 -5.07
CA ALA A 38 3.89 10.07 -4.04
C ALA A 38 2.49 9.78 -4.58
N TYR A 39 2.19 10.21 -5.81
CA TYR A 39 0.90 9.95 -6.46
C TYR A 39 0.67 8.47 -6.74
N SER A 40 1.69 7.80 -7.29
CA SER A 40 1.66 6.37 -7.57
C SER A 40 1.49 5.58 -6.26
N ILE A 41 2.26 5.93 -5.22
CA ILE A 41 2.18 5.27 -3.90
C ILE A 41 0.78 5.37 -3.29
N VAL A 42 0.13 6.55 -3.32
CA VAL A 42 -1.24 6.72 -2.80
C VAL A 42 -2.23 5.81 -3.53
N ALA A 43 -2.22 5.84 -4.87
CA ALA A 43 -3.15 5.04 -5.67
C ALA A 43 -2.97 3.54 -5.44
N VAL A 44 -1.72 3.08 -5.31
CA VAL A 44 -1.40 1.67 -5.09
C VAL A 44 -1.81 1.23 -3.68
N LEU A 45 -1.51 2.02 -2.63
CA LEU A 45 -1.91 1.70 -1.26
C LEU A 45 -3.44 1.65 -1.09
N GLU A 46 -4.17 2.61 -1.67
CA GLU A 46 -5.64 2.60 -1.67
C GLU A 46 -6.20 1.37 -2.37
N GLY A 47 -5.61 1.02 -3.53
CA GLY A 47 -6.03 -0.13 -4.30
C GLY A 47 -5.88 -1.44 -3.53
N TYR A 48 -4.74 -1.67 -2.88
CA TYR A 48 -4.57 -2.85 -2.03
C TYR A 48 -5.45 -2.79 -0.78
N ASN A 49 -5.64 -1.63 -0.16
CA ASN A 49 -6.56 -1.48 0.97
C ASN A 49 -8.00 -1.90 0.62
N SER A 50 -8.44 -1.64 -0.62
CA SER A 50 -9.76 -2.03 -1.11
C SER A 50 -9.91 -3.54 -1.35
N LEU A 51 -8.80 -4.26 -1.57
CA LEU A 51 -8.78 -5.71 -1.76
C LEU A 51 -8.76 -6.49 -0.45
N ILE A 52 -8.36 -5.85 0.65
CA ILE A 52 -8.35 -6.44 1.98
C ILE A 52 -9.80 -6.55 2.48
N CYS A 53 -10.22 -7.77 2.75
CA CYS A 53 -11.55 -8.06 3.27
C CYS A 53 -11.72 -7.59 4.72
N ASP A 54 -12.83 -6.90 5.03
CA ASP A 54 -13.11 -6.35 6.37
C ASP A 54 -13.28 -7.43 7.44
N THR A 55 -13.67 -8.65 7.06
CA THR A 55 -13.81 -9.78 7.99
C THR A 55 -12.51 -10.54 8.22
N PHE A 56 -11.40 -10.12 7.58
CA PHE A 56 -10.09 -10.70 7.83
C PHE A 56 -9.62 -10.32 9.25
N ASN A 57 -9.33 -11.32 10.08
CA ASN A 57 -9.02 -11.11 11.49
C ASN A 57 -7.87 -10.12 11.69
N GLY A 58 -8.05 -9.17 12.62
CA GLY A 58 -7.04 -8.18 12.99
C GLY A 58 -6.83 -7.05 11.96
N VAL A 59 -7.59 -7.02 10.86
CA VAL A 59 -7.28 -6.11 9.75
C VAL A 59 -7.89 -4.72 9.85
N ALA A 60 -8.92 -4.52 10.69
CA ALA A 60 -9.60 -3.24 10.81
C ALA A 60 -8.63 -2.08 11.13
N GLN A 61 -7.72 -2.29 12.10
CA GLN A 61 -6.72 -1.28 12.45
C GLN A 61 -5.70 -1.07 11.32
N VAL A 62 -5.30 -2.14 10.63
CA VAL A 62 -4.39 -2.04 9.47
C VAL A 62 -5.02 -1.18 8.37
N LYS A 63 -6.29 -1.40 8.04
CA LYS A 63 -6.98 -0.61 7.01
C LYS A 63 -7.07 0.87 7.37
N LEU A 64 -7.32 1.17 8.66
CA LEU A 64 -7.33 2.55 9.17
C LEU A 64 -5.95 3.20 9.12
N ASP A 65 -4.90 2.46 9.47
CA ASP A 65 -3.52 2.92 9.43
C ASP A 65 -3.08 3.19 7.97
N ILE A 66 -3.46 2.32 7.02
CA ILE A 66 -3.24 2.52 5.58
C ILE A 66 -3.98 3.78 5.10
N SER A 67 -5.28 3.90 5.37
CA SER A 67 -6.09 5.06 4.97
C SER A 67 -5.56 6.37 5.57
N SER A 68 -5.04 6.32 6.80
CA SER A 68 -4.43 7.48 7.43
C SER A 68 -3.14 7.86 6.72
N LEU A 69 -2.27 6.90 6.43
CA LEU A 69 -1.02 7.13 5.70
C LEU A 69 -1.29 7.69 4.29
N THR A 70 -2.24 7.11 3.55
CA THR A 70 -2.61 7.61 2.22
C THR A 70 -3.19 9.02 2.29
N GLY A 71 -4.03 9.33 3.28
CA GLY A 71 -4.55 10.68 3.49
C GLY A 71 -3.45 11.71 3.75
N TYR A 72 -2.44 11.36 4.54
CA TYR A 72 -1.28 12.24 4.77
C TYR A 72 -0.42 12.44 3.50
N LEU A 73 -0.20 11.38 2.73
CA LEU A 73 0.52 11.46 1.45
C LEU A 73 -0.27 12.28 0.41
N ASP A 74 -1.59 12.11 0.37
CA ASP A 74 -2.47 12.86 -0.53
C ASP A 74 -2.47 14.36 -0.19
N GLN A 75 -2.57 14.71 1.09
CA GLN A 75 -2.48 16.09 1.55
C GLN A 75 -1.12 16.71 1.20
N TRP A 76 -0.02 15.97 1.40
CA TRP A 76 1.31 16.42 1.01
C TRP A 76 1.38 16.68 -0.50
N ARG A 77 0.91 15.72 -1.31
CA ARG A 77 0.85 15.85 -2.76
C ARG A 77 0.10 17.12 -3.19
N GLN A 78 -1.07 17.41 -2.61
CA GLN A 78 -1.85 18.60 -2.95
C GLN A 78 -1.10 19.93 -2.71
N GLY A 79 -0.16 19.96 -1.76
CA GLY A 79 0.66 21.14 -1.49
C GLY A 79 1.92 21.26 -2.36
N HIS A 80 2.36 20.18 -3.00
CA HIS A 80 3.68 20.09 -3.66
C HIS A 80 3.62 19.72 -5.14
N CYS A 81 2.51 19.15 -5.62
CA CYS A 81 2.27 18.79 -7.01
C CYS A 81 1.26 19.74 -7.64
N SER A 82 1.66 20.43 -8.71
CA SER A 82 0.81 21.41 -9.41
C SER A 82 -0.13 20.78 -10.44
N GLU A 83 0.14 19.55 -10.88
CA GLU A 83 -0.60 18.89 -11.94
C GLU A 83 -1.55 17.83 -11.41
N GLN A 84 -2.83 17.92 -11.82
CA GLN A 84 -3.73 16.78 -11.75
C GLN A 84 -3.29 15.76 -12.80
N ARG A 85 -2.40 14.85 -12.43
CA ARG A 85 -2.06 13.72 -13.30
C ARG A 85 -3.23 12.74 -13.39
N PRO A 86 -3.43 12.09 -14.56
CA PRO A 86 -4.40 11.01 -14.69
C PRO A 86 -4.12 9.91 -13.68
N LYS A 87 -5.17 9.23 -13.20
CA LYS A 87 -5.02 8.06 -12.31
C LYS A 87 -4.08 7.05 -12.96
N PRO A 88 -3.04 6.57 -12.24
CA PRO A 88 -2.12 5.62 -12.83
C PRO A 88 -2.92 4.38 -13.23
N PRO A 89 -2.51 3.67 -14.30
CA PRO A 89 -3.09 2.37 -14.58
C PRO A 89 -2.98 1.48 -13.34
N VAL A 90 -4.01 0.66 -13.11
CA VAL A 90 -3.99 -0.30 -12.01
C VAL A 90 -2.82 -1.26 -12.23
N PRO A 91 -1.92 -1.46 -11.25
CA PRO A 91 -0.79 -2.37 -11.41
C PRO A 91 -1.25 -3.78 -11.79
N GLY A 92 -0.52 -4.45 -12.69
CA GLY A 92 -0.85 -5.82 -13.14
C GLY A 92 -1.10 -6.81 -11.99
N PRO A 93 -0.25 -6.87 -10.94
CA PRO A 93 -0.49 -7.74 -9.78
C PRO A 93 -1.80 -7.42 -9.04
N MET A 94 -2.17 -6.14 -8.95
CA MET A 94 -3.43 -5.73 -8.33
C MET A 94 -4.63 -6.11 -9.20
N GLN A 95 -4.52 -5.97 -10.51
CA GLN A 95 -5.57 -6.39 -11.44
C GLN A 95 -5.81 -7.90 -11.37
N GLU A 96 -4.76 -8.70 -11.22
CA GLU A 96 -4.88 -10.15 -11.05
C GLU A 96 -5.60 -10.52 -9.76
N LEU A 97 -5.27 -9.85 -8.65
CA LEU A 97 -6.00 -10.03 -7.38
C LEU A 97 -7.48 -9.63 -7.49
N GLN A 98 -7.79 -8.57 -8.23
CA GLN A 98 -9.17 -8.16 -8.50
C GLN A 98 -9.96 -9.20 -9.30
N ARG A 99 -9.30 -10.06 -10.08
CA ARG A 99 -9.94 -11.16 -10.83
C ARG A 99 -10.20 -12.40 -9.97
N ARG A 100 -9.54 -12.53 -8.82
CA ARG A 100 -9.59 -13.70 -7.92
C ARG A 100 -10.40 -13.44 -6.65
N LYS A 101 -11.38 -12.54 -6.70
CA LYS A 101 -12.15 -12.04 -5.53
C LYS A 101 -12.89 -13.15 -4.77
N GLU A 102 -13.14 -14.29 -5.39
CA GLU A 102 -13.71 -15.48 -4.77
C GLU A 102 -12.78 -16.08 -3.69
N PHE A 103 -11.46 -15.87 -3.80
CA PHE A 103 -10.47 -16.34 -2.82
C PHE A 103 -10.15 -15.26 -1.78
N ILE A 104 -11.18 -14.79 -1.09
CA ILE A 104 -11.17 -13.61 -0.21
C ILE A 104 -9.97 -13.58 0.76
N HIS A 105 -9.70 -14.68 1.47
CA HIS A 105 -8.58 -14.76 2.42
C HIS A 105 -7.21 -14.72 1.73
N THR A 106 -7.05 -15.45 0.62
CA THR A 106 -5.81 -15.45 -0.17
C THR A 106 -5.53 -14.06 -0.73
N VAL A 107 -6.55 -13.41 -1.30
CA VAL A 107 -6.45 -12.03 -1.81
C VAL A 107 -6.08 -11.06 -0.70
N SER A 108 -6.68 -11.20 0.48
CA SER A 108 -6.38 -10.34 1.63
C SER A 108 -4.93 -10.52 2.11
N ILE A 109 -4.44 -11.77 2.21
CA ILE A 109 -3.06 -12.06 2.60
C ILE A 109 -2.08 -11.48 1.57
N GLU A 110 -2.31 -11.72 0.28
CA GLU A 110 -1.43 -11.19 -0.76
C GLU A 110 -1.45 -9.66 -0.78
N ALA A 111 -2.62 -9.03 -0.65
CA ALA A 111 -2.72 -7.57 -0.56
C ALA A 111 -1.94 -7.01 0.65
N LEU A 112 -2.03 -7.64 1.83
CA LEU A 112 -1.24 -7.24 3.00
C LEU A 112 0.26 -7.37 2.76
N MET A 113 0.69 -8.42 2.06
CA MET A 113 2.10 -8.60 1.71
C MET A 113 2.59 -7.54 0.71
N ARG A 114 1.77 -7.16 -0.26
CA ARG A 114 2.06 -6.05 -1.18
C ARG A 114 2.17 -4.72 -0.46
N VAL A 115 1.29 -4.45 0.50
CA VAL A 115 1.39 -3.26 1.34
C VAL A 115 2.75 -3.23 2.07
N LYS A 116 3.25 -4.35 2.60
CA LYS A 116 4.60 -4.38 3.21
C LYS A 116 5.70 -4.00 2.22
N GLU A 117 5.65 -4.51 0.99
CA GLU A 117 6.63 -4.18 -0.06
C GLU A 117 6.62 -2.68 -0.36
N ILE A 118 5.43 -2.11 -0.56
CA ILE A 118 5.26 -0.68 -0.85
C ILE A 118 5.73 0.19 0.32
N LEU A 119 5.46 -0.20 1.56
CA LEU A 119 5.92 0.55 2.73
C LEU A 119 7.45 0.58 2.82
N ARG A 120 8.14 -0.52 2.47
CA ARG A 120 9.61 -0.53 2.39
C ARG A 120 10.11 0.41 1.30
N LEU A 121 9.53 0.31 0.09
CA LEU A 121 9.86 1.21 -1.01
C LEU A 121 9.64 2.69 -0.65
N LEU A 122 8.53 3.00 0.02
CA LEU A 122 8.22 4.34 0.53
C LEU A 122 9.29 4.81 1.51
N LEU A 123 9.72 3.96 2.45
CA LEU A 123 10.75 4.27 3.44
C LEU A 123 12.12 4.51 2.79
N ASP A 124 12.48 3.71 1.78
CA ASP A 124 13.73 3.83 1.04
C ASP A 124 13.76 5.09 0.15
N ASN A 125 12.59 5.54 -0.32
CA ASN A 125 12.45 6.66 -1.25
C ASN A 125 11.81 7.91 -0.61
N LEU A 126 11.85 8.06 0.72
CA LEU A 126 11.22 9.20 1.39
C LEU A 126 11.73 10.56 0.91
N ASP A 127 12.97 10.63 0.41
CA ASP A 127 13.56 11.86 -0.16
C ASP A 127 12.94 12.23 -1.52
N HIS A 128 12.32 11.27 -2.21
CA HIS A 128 11.70 11.45 -3.52
C HIS A 128 10.17 11.62 -3.41
N LEU A 129 9.65 11.88 -2.20
CA LEU A 129 8.22 12.13 -1.97
C LEU A 129 7.69 13.38 -2.69
N GLU A 130 8.57 14.32 -3.01
CA GLU A 130 8.23 15.53 -3.77
C GLU A 130 8.19 15.27 -5.28
N THR A 131 8.67 14.10 -5.73
CA THR A 131 8.55 13.68 -7.11
C THR A 131 7.10 13.28 -7.36
N CYS A 132 6.42 14.17 -8.08
CA CYS A 132 5.20 13.88 -8.81
C CYS A 132 5.64 13.34 -10.16
#